data_AF-A0A7H4LWL4-F1
#
_entry.id   AF-A0A7H4LWL4-F1
#
_cell.length_a   1.000
_cell.length_b   1.000
_cell.length_c   1.000
_cell.angle_alpha   90.00
_cell.angle_beta   90.00
_cell.angle_gamma   90.00
#
_symmetry.space_group_name_H-M   'P 1'
#
loop_
_entity.id
_entity.type
_entity.pdbx_description
1 polymer ?
#
loop_
_entity_poly.entity_id
_entity_poly.type
_entity_poly.pdbx_seq_one_letter_code
_entity_poly.pdbx_strand_id
1 'polypeptide(L)'
;MLWESNTIIRYLAAQYGQDRLWVESPAERAQGEKWMDWANGSLSPAHRPILMGLVRTPPEKRDPAAIEAGIATCETLFAILDDELSRRQWLSGDAFGLGDIAVAPFIYNLLETVKTWQPRPHLQRWYQQINQRQAWRNVVMIPVT
;
A
#
# COMPACT_ATOMS: atom_id res chain seq x y z
N MET A 1 13.29 18.85 -11.33
CA MET A 1 13.18 18.33 -9.95
C MET A 1 11.71 18.06 -9.68
N LEU A 2 11.33 16.84 -9.28
CA LEU A 2 9.94 16.44 -8.98
C LEU A 2 9.81 16.05 -7.51
N TRP A 3 8.67 16.35 -6.91
CA TRP A 3 8.21 15.92 -5.59
C TRP A 3 6.78 15.35 -5.74
N GLU A 4 6.24 14.74 -4.67
CA GLU A 4 5.12 13.79 -4.67
C GLU A 4 5.48 12.39 -5.19
N SER A 5 5.43 11.41 -4.29
CA SER A 5 5.80 10.02 -4.57
C SER A 5 4.99 9.43 -5.72
N ASN A 6 3.67 9.60 -5.71
CA ASN A 6 2.77 9.11 -6.76
C ASN A 6 3.06 9.75 -8.13
N THR A 7 3.34 11.06 -8.15
CA THR A 7 3.73 11.77 -9.38
C THR A 7 5.07 11.26 -9.90
N ILE A 8 6.04 11.05 -9.01
CA ILE A 8 7.36 10.50 -9.37
C ILE A 8 7.23 9.10 -9.98
N ILE A 9 6.47 8.19 -9.36
CA ILE A 9 6.35 6.82 -9.91
C ILE A 9 5.54 6.78 -11.20
N ARG A 10 4.54 7.67 -11.39
CA ARG A 10 3.85 7.85 -12.69
C ARG A 10 4.83 8.33 -13.75
N TYR A 11 5.64 9.34 -13.44
CA TYR A 11 6.68 9.83 -14.36
C TYR A 11 7.67 8.72 -14.73
N LEU A 12 8.18 7.97 -13.75
CA LEU A 12 9.14 6.90 -14.00
C LEU A 12 8.54 5.78 -14.86
N ALA A 13 7.28 5.40 -14.64
CA ALA A 13 6.60 4.42 -15.48
C ALA A 13 6.37 4.96 -16.90
N ALA A 14 5.84 6.17 -17.04
CA ALA A 14 5.59 6.77 -18.34
C ALA A 14 6.87 7.04 -19.16
N GLN A 15 8.01 7.29 -18.49
CA GLN A 15 9.27 7.62 -19.12
C GLN A 15 10.17 6.41 -19.37
N TYR A 16 10.20 5.44 -18.45
CA TYR A 16 11.16 4.31 -18.46
C TYR A 16 10.51 2.94 -18.28
N GLY A 17 9.19 2.90 -18.08
CA GLY A 17 8.42 1.70 -17.79
C GLY A 17 7.42 1.35 -18.88
N GLN A 18 7.59 1.85 -20.11
CA GLN A 18 6.78 1.40 -21.25
C GLN A 18 6.93 -0.11 -21.41
N ASP A 19 5.84 -0.77 -21.83
CA ASP A 19 5.73 -2.23 -21.96
C ASP A 19 5.93 -3.03 -20.66
N ARG A 20 6.01 -2.37 -19.49
CA ARG A 20 6.27 -3.01 -18.19
C ARG A 20 5.33 -2.55 -17.08
N LEU A 21 5.26 -1.25 -16.85
CA LEU A 21 4.51 -0.63 -15.75
C LEU A 21 3.54 0.45 -16.23
N TRP A 22 3.82 1.05 -17.40
CA TRP A 22 2.93 2.01 -18.02
C TRP A 22 1.82 1.28 -18.77
N VAL A 23 0.58 1.69 -18.52
CA VAL A 23 -0.62 1.21 -19.22
C VAL A 23 -1.09 2.33 -20.13
N GLU A 24 -1.16 2.11 -21.45
CA GLU A 24 -1.51 3.16 -22.42
C GLU A 24 -2.99 3.54 -22.37
N SER A 25 -3.87 2.54 -22.28
CA SER A 25 -5.32 2.74 -22.20
C SER A 25 -5.69 3.58 -20.97
N PRO A 26 -6.26 4.79 -21.14
CA PRO A 26 -6.59 5.64 -20.00
C PRO A 26 -7.60 4.98 -19.05
N ALA A 27 -8.57 4.23 -19.59
CA ALA A 27 -9.59 3.56 -18.80
C ALA A 27 -9.00 2.44 -17.94
N GLU A 28 -8.07 1.65 -18.49
CA GLU A 28 -7.38 0.59 -17.73
C GLU A 28 -6.42 1.20 -16.72
N ARG A 29 -5.64 2.21 -17.12
CA ARG A 29 -4.72 2.92 -16.23
C ARG A 29 -5.44 3.53 -15.04
N ALA A 30 -6.61 4.13 -15.25
CA ALA A 30 -7.42 4.71 -14.17
C ALA A 30 -7.84 3.68 -13.11
N GLN A 31 -7.97 2.39 -13.48
CA GLN A 31 -8.25 1.33 -12.50
C GLN A 31 -7.11 1.13 -11.51
N GLY A 32 -5.86 1.32 -11.93
CA GLY A 32 -4.70 1.31 -11.03
C GLY A 32 -4.46 2.67 -10.36
N GLU A 33 -4.59 3.77 -11.09
CA GLU A 33 -4.32 5.12 -10.58
C GLU A 33 -5.24 5.52 -9.43
N LYS A 34 -6.50 5.06 -9.41
CA LYS A 34 -7.41 5.27 -8.28
C LYS A 34 -6.81 4.77 -6.96
N TRP A 35 -6.07 3.65 -6.98
CA TRP A 35 -5.45 3.07 -5.80
C TRP A 35 -4.25 3.88 -5.32
N MET A 36 -3.57 4.58 -6.23
CA MET A 36 -2.50 5.49 -5.87
C MET A 36 -3.04 6.66 -5.06
N ASP A 37 -4.10 7.29 -5.57
CA ASP A 37 -4.71 8.44 -4.89
C ASP A 37 -5.42 8.01 -3.60
N TRP A 38 -6.07 6.84 -3.60
CA TRP A 38 -6.64 6.22 -2.41
C TRP A 38 -5.58 5.90 -1.35
N ALA A 39 -4.38 5.45 -1.74
CA ALA A 39 -3.30 5.18 -0.79
C ALA A 39 -2.94 6.44 0.01
N ASN A 40 -2.81 7.59 -0.65
CA ASN A 40 -2.49 8.85 0.02
C ASN A 40 -3.69 9.50 0.71
N GLY A 41 -4.88 9.41 0.10
CA GLY A 41 -6.09 10.08 0.59
C GLY A 41 -6.84 9.33 1.69
N SER A 42 -6.73 8.00 1.74
CA SER A 42 -7.49 7.15 2.66
C SER A 42 -6.60 6.28 3.54
N LEU A 43 -5.64 5.56 2.96
CA LEU A 43 -4.79 4.64 3.73
C LEU A 43 -3.75 5.36 4.58
N SER A 44 -3.03 6.33 4.02
CA SER A 44 -1.96 7.07 4.71
C SER A 44 -2.45 7.78 5.99
N PRO A 45 -3.62 8.47 6.02
CA PRO A 45 -4.16 9.06 7.24
C PRO A 45 -4.47 8.03 8.35
N ALA A 46 -4.98 6.85 8.01
CA ALA A 46 -5.26 5.78 8.98
C ALA A 46 -3.98 5.07 9.46
N HIS A 47 -3.02 4.89 8.55
CA HIS A 47 -1.71 4.30 8.83
C HIS A 47 -0.84 5.18 9.73
N ARG A 48 -0.85 6.50 9.53
CA ARG A 48 0.03 7.46 10.22
C ARG A 48 -0.01 7.36 11.75
N PRO A 49 -1.18 7.41 12.45
CA PRO A 49 -1.20 7.32 13.91
C PRO A 49 -0.65 6.00 14.43
N ILE A 50 -0.86 4.89 13.72
CA ILE A 50 -0.31 3.57 14.07
C ILE A 50 1.22 3.61 14.02
N LEU A 51 1.79 4.05 12.88
CA LEU A 51 3.24 4.08 12.71
C LEU A 51 3.90 5.08 13.67
N MET A 52 3.34 6.29 13.81
CA MET A 52 3.87 7.27 14.75
C MET A 52 3.80 6.76 16.18
N GLY A 53 2.67 6.19 16.59
CA GLY A 53 2.45 5.74 17.96
C GLY A 53 3.28 4.51 18.33
N LEU A 54 3.30 3.47 17.49
CA LEU A 54 3.92 2.19 17.84
C LEU A 54 5.42 2.12 17.51
N VAL A 55 5.90 2.88 16.53
CA VAL A 55 7.29 2.83 16.09
C VAL A 55 8.06 4.08 16.51
N ARG A 56 7.49 5.27 16.33
CA ARG A 56 8.23 6.54 16.50
C ARG A 56 7.97 7.26 17.82
N THR A 57 7.12 6.70 18.68
CA THR A 57 6.75 7.29 19.98
C THR A 57 7.08 6.32 21.10
N PRO A 58 7.86 6.73 22.12
CA PRO A 58 8.19 5.87 23.24
C PRO A 58 6.91 5.51 24.03
N PRO A 59 6.83 4.32 24.64
CA PRO A 59 5.60 3.78 25.24
C PRO A 59 4.84 4.75 26.15
N GLU A 60 5.55 5.53 26.96
CA GLU A 60 5.02 6.48 27.93
C GLU A 60 4.38 7.74 27.31
N LYS A 61 4.57 7.99 26.01
CA LYS A 61 3.99 9.13 25.28
C LYS A 61 2.94 8.75 24.24
N ARG A 62 2.61 7.45 24.14
CA ARG A 62 1.67 6.96 23.14
C ARG A 62 0.27 7.45 23.46
N ASP A 63 -0.53 7.65 22.42
CA ASP A 63 -1.98 7.82 22.51
C ASP A 63 -2.65 6.51 22.07
N PRO A 64 -3.06 5.64 23.02
CA PRO A 64 -3.67 4.36 22.70
C PRO A 64 -4.99 4.52 21.92
N ALA A 65 -5.78 5.55 22.23
CA ALA A 65 -7.06 5.78 21.57
C ALA A 65 -6.87 6.12 20.08
N ALA A 66 -5.87 6.95 19.76
CA ALA A 66 -5.53 7.26 18.37
C ALA A 66 -5.00 6.04 17.61
N ILE A 67 -4.20 5.19 18.26
CA ILE A 67 -3.68 3.94 17.66
C ILE A 67 -4.84 2.96 17.39
N GLU A 68 -5.72 2.74 18.37
CA GLU A 68 -6.87 1.85 18.25
C GLU A 68 -7.85 2.32 17.16
N ALA A 69 -8.13 3.63 17.10
CA ALA A 69 -8.95 4.21 16.04
C ALA A 69 -8.31 4.04 14.64
N GLY A 70 -6.99 4.18 14.56
CA GLY A 70 -6.23 3.91 13.34
C GLY A 70 -6.36 2.45 12.91
N ILE A 71 -6.19 1.50 13.83
CA ILE A 71 -6.32 0.06 13.57
C ILE A 71 -7.73 -0.28 13.09
N ALA A 72 -8.77 0.22 13.77
CA ALA A 72 -10.17 0.01 13.39
C ALA A 72 -10.48 0.55 11.98
N THR A 73 -9.91 1.71 11.63
CA THR A 73 -10.04 2.29 10.29
C THR A 73 -9.32 1.41 9.26
N CYS A 74 -8.07 1.00 9.54
CA CYS A 74 -7.30 0.11 8.67
C CYS A 74 -8.00 -1.23 8.44
N GLU A 75 -8.70 -1.80 9.41
CA GLU A 75 -9.50 -3.02 9.23
C GLU A 75 -10.58 -2.86 8.14
N THR A 76 -11.25 -1.71 8.13
CA THR A 76 -12.26 -1.40 7.11
C THR A 76 -11.62 -1.20 5.74
N LEU A 77 -10.47 -0.52 5.70
CA LEU A 77 -9.70 -0.33 4.45
C LEU A 77 -9.13 -1.65 3.91
N PHE A 78 -8.73 -2.56 4.78
CA PHE A 78 -8.27 -3.91 4.41
C PHE A 78 -9.41 -4.74 3.83
N ALA A 79 -10.63 -4.59 4.34
CA ALA A 79 -11.81 -5.22 3.73
C ALA A 79 -12.05 -4.72 2.29
N ILE A 80 -11.88 -3.42 2.04
CA ILE A 80 -12.00 -2.83 0.69
C ILE A 80 -10.93 -3.40 -0.26
N LEU A 81 -9.68 -3.50 0.21
CA LEU A 81 -8.60 -4.10 -0.58
C LEU A 81 -8.87 -5.57 -0.89
N ASP A 82 -9.30 -6.34 0.11
CA ASP A 82 -9.59 -7.76 -0.04
C ASP A 82 -10.75 -8.01 -1.04
N ASP A 83 -11.80 -7.18 -0.99
CA ASP A 83 -12.91 -7.26 -1.95
C ASP A 83 -12.48 -6.94 -3.39
N GLU A 84 -11.66 -5.91 -3.62
CA GLU A 84 -11.13 -5.64 -4.97
C GLU A 84 -10.25 -6.80 -5.44
N LEU A 85 -9.37 -7.29 -4.57
CA LEU A 85 -8.45 -8.39 -4.86
C LEU A 85 -9.16 -9.75 -4.97
N SER A 86 -10.43 -9.87 -4.55
CA SER A 86 -11.24 -11.05 -4.85
C SER A 86 -11.59 -11.13 -6.35
N ARG A 87 -11.69 -9.97 -7.01
CA ARG A 87 -12.10 -9.82 -8.41
C ARG A 87 -10.93 -9.62 -9.37
N ARG A 88 -9.78 -9.20 -8.86
CA ARG A 88 -8.57 -8.89 -9.63
C ARG A 88 -7.32 -9.53 -9.02
N GLN A 89 -6.34 -9.83 -9.86
CA GLN A 89 -5.06 -10.33 -9.37
C GLN A 89 -4.24 -9.22 -8.71
N TRP A 90 -4.21 -8.04 -9.33
CA TRP A 90 -3.48 -6.86 -8.87
C TRP A 90 -4.41 -5.66 -8.74
N LEU A 91 -4.04 -4.70 -7.90
CA LEU A 91 -4.76 -3.42 -7.80
C LEU A 91 -4.71 -2.66 -9.13
N SER A 92 -3.64 -2.87 -9.91
CA SER A 92 -3.49 -2.29 -11.24
C SER A 92 -4.21 -3.08 -12.36
N GLY A 93 -4.95 -4.14 -12.04
CA GLY A 93 -5.67 -4.97 -13.00
C GLY A 93 -5.00 -6.33 -13.25
N ASP A 94 -4.75 -6.65 -14.51
CA ASP A 94 -4.28 -7.98 -14.93
C ASP A 94 -2.80 -8.20 -14.61
N ALA A 95 -2.02 -7.13 -14.49
CA ALA A 95 -0.59 -7.16 -14.18
C ALA A 95 -0.24 -6.24 -13.00
N PHE A 96 0.88 -6.54 -12.33
CA PHE A 96 1.45 -5.70 -11.29
C PHE A 96 1.78 -4.31 -11.86
N GLY A 97 1.39 -3.25 -11.15
CA GLY A 97 1.59 -1.89 -11.64
C GLY A 97 1.62 -0.83 -10.56
N LEU A 98 1.32 0.41 -10.96
CA LEU A 98 1.48 1.60 -10.12
C LEU A 98 0.56 1.61 -8.88
N GLY A 99 -0.67 1.08 -8.99
CA GLY A 99 -1.58 0.98 -7.85
C GLY A 99 -1.01 0.08 -6.75
N ASP A 100 -0.38 -1.03 -7.15
CA ASP A 100 0.27 -1.96 -6.23
C ASP A 100 1.50 -1.32 -5.57
N ILE A 101 2.32 -0.61 -6.35
CA ILE A 101 3.52 0.10 -5.85
C ILE A 101 3.13 1.16 -4.82
N ALA A 102 2.03 1.88 -5.02
CA ALA A 102 1.59 2.93 -4.12
C ALA A 102 1.02 2.38 -2.80
N VAL A 103 0.30 1.25 -2.84
CA VAL A 103 -0.37 0.69 -1.65
C VAL A 103 0.56 -0.19 -0.82
N ALA A 104 1.37 -1.04 -1.45
CA ALA A 104 2.13 -2.08 -0.77
C ALA A 104 3.03 -1.60 0.38
N PRO A 105 3.78 -0.47 0.28
CA PRO A 105 4.63 0.00 1.38
C PRO A 105 3.86 0.28 2.68
N PHE A 106 2.62 0.77 2.58
CA PHE A 106 1.77 0.97 3.75
C PHE A 106 1.33 -0.37 4.36
N ILE A 107 0.99 -1.35 3.52
CA ILE A 107 0.62 -2.69 3.97
C ILE A 107 1.80 -3.38 4.67
N TYR A 108 3.01 -3.25 4.12
CA TYR A 108 4.24 -3.74 4.77
C TYR A 108 4.36 -3.21 6.20
N ASN A 109 4.33 -1.89 6.38
CA ASN A 109 4.43 -1.29 7.71
C ASN A 109 3.36 -1.79 8.67
N LEU A 110 2.10 -1.88 8.24
CA LEU A 110 0.99 -2.31 9.10
C LEU A 110 1.13 -3.76 9.55
N LEU A 111 1.54 -4.66 8.65
CA LEU A 111 1.73 -6.07 8.96
C LEU A 111 2.96 -6.33 9.84
N GLU A 112 4.02 -5.52 9.71
CA GLU A 112 5.21 -5.62 10.57
C GLU A 112 4.99 -4.96 11.95
N THR A 113 4.13 -3.93 12.03
CA THR A 113 3.93 -3.16 13.27
C THR A 113 2.84 -3.74 14.17
N VAL A 114 1.73 -4.20 13.58
CA VAL A 114 0.56 -4.70 14.32
C VAL A 114 0.46 -6.20 14.16
N LYS A 115 0.46 -6.93 15.29
CA LYS A 115 0.58 -8.40 15.33
C LYS A 115 -0.64 -9.16 14.81
N THR A 116 -1.82 -8.54 14.79
CA THR A 116 -3.06 -9.24 14.49
C THR A 116 -3.99 -8.35 13.69
N TRP A 117 -4.47 -8.90 12.58
CA TRP A 117 -5.49 -8.34 11.69
C TRP A 117 -6.51 -9.44 11.39
N GLN A 118 -7.73 -9.08 11.01
CA GLN A 118 -8.71 -10.04 10.50
C GLN A 118 -8.17 -10.75 9.25
N PRO A 119 -8.48 -12.05 9.04
CA PRO A 119 -8.06 -12.75 7.83
C PRO A 119 -8.60 -12.08 6.56
N ARG A 120 -7.69 -11.75 5.64
CA ARG A 120 -7.99 -11.18 4.32
C ARG A 120 -7.31 -12.03 3.25
N PRO A 121 -7.92 -13.13 2.78
CA PRO A 121 -7.24 -14.14 1.98
C PRO A 121 -6.73 -13.60 0.63
N HIS A 122 -7.45 -12.66 0.00
CA HIS A 122 -7.07 -12.08 -1.28
C HIS A 122 -5.98 -11.02 -1.13
N LEU A 123 -6.06 -10.21 -0.07
CA LEU A 123 -4.97 -9.30 0.32
C LEU A 123 -3.70 -10.07 0.68
N GLN A 124 -3.83 -11.17 1.42
CA GLN A 124 -2.70 -12.02 1.79
C GLN A 124 -2.05 -12.66 0.56
N ARG A 125 -2.86 -13.20 -0.37
CA ARG A 125 -2.37 -13.73 -1.65
C ARG A 125 -1.60 -12.66 -2.43
N TRP A 126 -2.18 -11.48 -2.59
CA TRP A 126 -1.55 -10.35 -3.27
C TRP A 126 -0.22 -9.96 -2.61
N TYR A 127 -0.19 -9.85 -1.28
CA TYR A 127 1.02 -9.50 -0.54
C TYR A 127 2.11 -10.58 -0.69
N GLN A 128 1.75 -11.85 -0.68
CA GLN A 128 2.68 -12.96 -0.94
C GLN A 128 3.28 -12.88 -2.35
N GLN A 129 2.48 -12.54 -3.38
CA GLN A 129 2.98 -12.35 -4.74
C GLN A 129 3.95 -11.17 -4.83
N ILE A 130 3.71 -10.07 -4.09
CA ILE A 130 4.65 -8.95 -4.00
C ILE A 130 5.96 -9.36 -3.33
N ASN A 131 5.90 -10.16 -2.26
CA ASN A 131 7.08 -10.63 -1.53
C ASN A 131 8.03 -11.50 -2.37
N GLN A 132 7.58 -12.04 -3.49
CA GLN A 132 8.42 -12.79 -4.44
C GLN A 132 9.29 -11.86 -5.32
N ARG A 133 9.00 -10.56 -5.37
CA ARG A 133 9.69 -9.61 -6.26
C ARG A 133 11.02 -9.18 -5.66
N GLN A 134 12.13 -9.35 -6.39
CA GLN A 134 13.46 -9.00 -5.90
C GLN A 134 13.59 -7.52 -5.53
N ALA A 135 13.06 -6.61 -6.36
CA ALA A 135 13.09 -5.17 -6.10
C ALA A 135 12.36 -4.81 -4.80
N TRP A 136 11.23 -5.47 -4.53
CA TRP A 136 10.47 -5.28 -3.29
C TRP A 136 11.28 -5.70 -2.06
N ARG A 137 11.86 -6.91 -2.09
CA ARG A 137 12.70 -7.41 -0.99
C ARG A 137 13.90 -6.51 -0.70
N ASN A 138 14.50 -5.94 -1.73
CA ASN A 138 15.69 -5.10 -1.59
C ASN A 138 15.40 -3.69 -1.07
N VAL A 139 14.23 -3.13 -1.37
CA VAL A 139 13.94 -1.71 -1.16
C VAL A 139 12.94 -1.47 -0.04
N VAL A 140 11.92 -2.33 0.10
CA VAL A 140 10.81 -2.10 1.02
C VAL A 140 10.86 -3.01 2.25
N MET A 141 11.29 -4.27 2.10
CA MET A 141 11.41 -5.21 3.21
C MET A 141 12.66 -4.96 4.08
N ILE A 142 12.77 -3.74 4.60
CA ILE A 142 13.81 -3.30 5.52
C ILE A 142 13.20 -3.07 6.91
N PRO A 143 13.97 -3.12 8.01
CA PRO A 143 13.44 -2.93 9.36
C PRO A 143 12.61 -1.65 9.50
N VAL A 144 11.38 -1.80 10.01
CA VAL A 144 10.51 -0.66 10.31
C VAL A 144 11.03 0.05 11.54
N THR A 145 11.47 1.30 11.36
CA THR A 145 12.12 2.14 12.39
C THR A 145 11.53 3.54 12.48
#